data_AF-W7IT84-F1
#
_entry.id   AF-W7IT84-F1
#
_cell.length_a   1.000
_cell.length_b   1.000
_cell.length_c   1.000
_cell.angle_alpha   90.00
_cell.angle_beta   90.00
_cell.angle_gamma   90.00
#
_symmetry.space_group_name_H-M   'P 1'
#
loop_
_entity.id
_entity.type
_entity.pdbx_description
1 polymer ?
#
loop_
_entity_poly.entity_id
_entity_poly.type
_entity_poly.pdbx_seq_one_letter_code
_entity_poly.pdbx_strand_id
1 'polypeptide(L)'
;MGMAVLGAVTALVVSLAQAGDPSSLGYTAEPGAGPVSGSRTWTEPTDEVRAFELDGVLVVDGEDSSGWDWFRVELAGANGAPLGVGSYTGGNFRLHPEAAGVNLISDGLGSGDGPAEFTIGTLERDPVTGRVSALDVEVTVHNGSPTGPRIDIRAHYEA
;
A
#
# COMPACT_ATOMS: atom_id res chain seq x y z
N MET A 1 -50.79 -20.86 43.18
CA MET A 1 -49.36 -21.16 42.97
C MET A 1 -49.18 -21.56 41.52
N GLY A 2 -48.29 -20.90 40.80
CA GLY A 2 -47.99 -21.21 39.39
C GLY A 2 -47.56 -19.97 38.62
N MET A 3 -46.37 -19.43 38.93
CA MET A 3 -45.71 -18.46 38.05
C MET A 3 -44.94 -19.23 36.97
N ALA A 4 -45.27 -19.01 35.71
CA ALA A 4 -44.49 -19.47 34.58
C ALA A 4 -43.28 -18.55 34.40
N VAL A 5 -42.08 -19.11 34.45
CA VAL A 5 -40.81 -18.41 34.20
C VAL A 5 -40.53 -18.49 32.70
N LEU A 6 -40.53 -17.35 32.01
CA LEU A 6 -40.03 -17.26 30.63
C LEU A 6 -38.49 -17.34 30.66
N GLY A 7 -37.94 -18.43 30.13
CA GLY A 7 -36.52 -18.53 29.82
C GLY A 7 -36.21 -17.84 28.49
N ALA A 8 -35.48 -16.73 28.53
CA ALA A 8 -34.94 -16.09 27.33
C ALA A 8 -33.64 -16.81 26.94
N VAL A 9 -33.65 -17.51 25.81
CA VAL A 9 -32.46 -18.09 25.20
C VAL A 9 -31.70 -16.97 24.49
N THR A 10 -30.56 -16.56 25.05
CA THR A 10 -29.67 -15.57 24.43
C THR A 10 -28.89 -16.26 23.32
N ALA A 11 -29.23 -15.95 22.06
CA ALA A 11 -28.47 -16.44 20.92
C ALA A 11 -27.10 -15.72 20.88
N LEU A 12 -26.01 -16.46 21.09
CA LEU A 12 -24.67 -15.98 20.76
C LEU A 12 -24.57 -15.84 19.24
N VAL A 13 -24.54 -14.59 18.76
CA VAL A 13 -24.07 -14.29 17.40
C VAL A 13 -22.55 -14.35 17.42
N VAL A 14 -22.01 -15.51 17.05
CA VAL A 14 -20.59 -15.61 16.69
C VAL A 14 -20.44 -14.88 15.36
N SER A 15 -19.86 -13.67 15.40
CA SER A 15 -19.39 -13.02 14.18
C SER A 15 -18.22 -13.84 13.66
N LEU A 16 -18.43 -14.58 12.58
CA LEU A 16 -17.35 -15.07 11.76
C LEU A 16 -16.72 -13.83 11.13
N ALA A 17 -15.61 -13.36 11.69
CA ALA A 17 -14.76 -12.41 11.00
C ALA A 17 -14.48 -13.02 9.62
N GLN A 18 -14.86 -12.32 8.54
CA GLN A 18 -14.35 -12.64 7.22
C GLN A 18 -12.83 -12.67 7.37
N ALA A 19 -12.20 -13.77 6.97
CA ALA A 19 -10.76 -13.73 6.74
C ALA A 19 -10.52 -12.53 5.83
N GLY A 20 -9.76 -11.55 6.31
CA GLY A 20 -9.37 -10.37 5.52
C GLY A 20 -8.76 -10.83 4.20
N ASP A 21 -8.86 -9.98 3.18
CA ASP A 21 -8.15 -10.27 1.93
C ASP A 21 -6.65 -10.37 2.26
N PRO A 22 -5.90 -11.32 1.65
CA PRO A 22 -4.49 -11.45 1.95
C PRO A 22 -3.72 -10.18 1.56
N SER A 23 -2.74 -9.80 2.38
CA SER A 23 -1.81 -8.71 2.05
C SER A 23 -1.20 -8.94 0.67
N SER A 24 -1.24 -7.90 -0.16
CA SER A 24 -0.78 -7.95 -1.55
C SER A 24 -0.16 -6.63 -2.00
N LEU A 25 0.83 -6.74 -2.88
CA LEU A 25 1.39 -5.62 -3.63
C LEU A 25 1.47 -6.05 -5.09
N GLY A 26 1.01 -5.22 -6.01
CA GLY A 26 1.12 -5.55 -7.43
C GLY A 26 1.22 -4.32 -8.31
N TYR A 27 1.78 -4.52 -9.50
CA TYR A 27 1.85 -3.50 -10.53
C TYR A 27 1.41 -4.03 -11.90
N THR A 28 0.99 -3.10 -12.75
CA THR A 28 0.91 -3.27 -14.21
C THR A 28 1.62 -2.10 -14.87
N ALA A 29 2.55 -2.40 -15.76
CA ALA A 29 3.43 -1.43 -16.40
C ALA A 29 3.29 -1.49 -17.92
N GLU A 30 3.08 -0.34 -18.55
CA GLU A 30 3.13 -0.20 -20.00
C GLU A 30 4.55 -0.44 -20.53
N PRO A 31 4.70 -0.87 -21.80
CA PRO A 31 6.02 -1.00 -22.41
C PRO A 31 6.84 0.29 -22.31
N GLY A 32 8.04 0.19 -21.72
CA GLY A 32 8.94 1.32 -21.51
C GLY A 32 8.79 2.04 -20.16
N ALA A 33 7.89 1.60 -19.28
CA ALA A 33 7.70 2.18 -17.96
C ALA A 33 8.66 1.57 -16.91
N GLY A 34 9.87 2.13 -16.78
CA GLY A 34 10.85 1.72 -15.74
C GLY A 34 10.39 2.01 -14.30
N PRO A 35 10.81 1.22 -13.30
CA PRO A 35 11.92 0.27 -13.36
C PRO A 35 11.47 -1.14 -13.72
N VAL A 36 10.17 -1.34 -13.94
CA VAL A 36 9.53 -2.64 -14.12
C VAL A 36 9.05 -2.84 -15.56
N SER A 37 8.52 -4.01 -15.88
CA SER A 37 7.81 -4.25 -17.13
C SER A 37 6.75 -5.34 -16.96
N GLY A 38 5.70 -5.30 -17.77
CA GLY A 38 4.62 -6.27 -17.68
C GLY A 38 3.81 -6.12 -16.39
N SER A 39 3.50 -7.22 -15.72
CA SER A 39 2.79 -7.21 -14.45
C SER A 39 3.37 -8.23 -13.48
N ARG A 40 3.28 -7.91 -12.19
CA ARG A 40 3.69 -8.79 -11.09
C ARG A 40 2.79 -8.53 -9.89
N THR A 41 2.61 -9.53 -9.06
CA THR A 41 1.89 -9.43 -7.79
C THR A 41 2.57 -10.34 -6.79
N TRP A 42 2.84 -9.80 -5.60
CA TRP A 42 3.24 -10.50 -4.40
C TRP A 42 2.00 -10.65 -3.51
N THR A 43 1.75 -11.85 -2.99
CA THR A 43 0.60 -12.11 -2.12
C THR A 43 0.92 -13.11 -1.02
N GLU A 44 0.55 -12.76 0.20
CA GLU A 44 0.72 -13.65 1.34
C GLU A 44 -0.16 -14.90 1.22
N PRO A 45 0.26 -16.07 1.77
CA PRO A 45 1.51 -16.30 2.50
C PRO A 45 2.67 -16.78 1.61
N THR A 46 2.50 -16.76 0.28
CA THR A 46 3.52 -17.28 -0.64
C THR A 46 4.70 -16.33 -0.74
N ASP A 47 4.39 -15.04 -0.81
CA ASP A 47 5.34 -13.93 -0.81
C ASP A 47 5.22 -13.15 0.50
N GLU A 48 6.23 -12.35 0.82
CA GLU A 48 6.21 -11.43 1.96
C GLU A 48 5.70 -10.06 1.50
N VAL A 49 4.70 -9.51 2.20
CA VAL A 49 4.22 -8.14 1.98
C VAL A 49 4.34 -7.36 3.28
N ARG A 50 5.02 -6.22 3.25
CA ARG A 50 5.25 -5.37 4.43
C ARG A 50 4.82 -3.94 4.15
N ALA A 51 4.18 -3.30 5.13
CA ALA A 51 4.04 -1.84 5.15
C ALA A 51 4.65 -1.27 6.43
N PHE A 52 5.39 -0.18 6.31
CA PHE A 52 6.05 0.47 7.46
C PHE A 52 6.38 1.93 7.15
N GLU A 53 6.74 2.69 8.19
CA GLU A 53 7.27 4.04 8.03
C GLU A 53 8.78 4.07 8.32
N LEU A 54 9.52 4.74 7.45
CA LEU A 54 10.96 4.98 7.61
C LEU A 54 11.23 6.46 7.37
N ASP A 55 11.68 7.18 8.41
CA ASP A 55 12.01 8.62 8.34
C ASP A 55 10.89 9.50 7.73
N GLY A 56 9.62 9.20 8.05
CA GLY A 56 8.45 9.93 7.55
C GLY A 56 8.01 9.54 6.13
N VAL A 57 8.63 8.51 5.55
CA VAL A 57 8.24 7.90 4.28
C VAL A 57 7.41 6.65 4.57
N LEU A 58 6.22 6.55 4.00
CA LEU A 58 5.41 5.33 4.03
C LEU A 58 5.95 4.38 2.95
N VAL A 59 6.32 3.18 3.35
CA VAL A 59 6.94 2.17 2.50
C VAL A 59 6.03 0.95 2.42
N VAL A 60 5.86 0.41 1.21
CA VAL A 60 5.26 -0.91 0.97
C VAL A 60 6.22 -1.75 0.15
N ASP A 61 6.53 -2.94 0.66
CA ASP A 61 7.41 -3.92 0.03
C ASP A 61 6.63 -5.18 -0.32
N GLY A 62 6.89 -5.73 -1.50
CA GLY A 62 6.55 -7.08 -1.90
C GLY A 62 7.83 -7.80 -2.26
N GLU A 63 8.07 -8.97 -1.66
CA GLU A 63 9.30 -9.74 -1.81
C GLU A 63 8.97 -11.21 -1.96
N ASP A 64 9.56 -11.86 -2.96
CA ASP A 64 9.41 -13.31 -3.13
C ASP A 64 10.14 -14.07 -2.02
N SER A 65 9.79 -15.35 -1.82
CA SER A 65 10.44 -16.18 -0.79
C SER A 65 11.97 -16.30 -0.88
N SER A 66 12.56 -15.95 -2.03
CA SER A 66 14.00 -16.01 -2.27
C SER A 66 14.72 -14.70 -1.97
N GLY A 67 13.99 -13.59 -1.85
CA GLY A 67 14.49 -12.23 -1.65
C GLY A 67 15.19 -11.62 -2.86
N TRP A 68 15.12 -12.30 -4.02
CA TRP A 68 15.77 -11.84 -5.25
C TRP A 68 14.84 -11.02 -6.13
N ASP A 69 13.53 -11.25 -6.04
CA ASP A 69 12.50 -10.52 -6.77
C ASP A 69 11.69 -9.69 -5.77
N TRP A 70 11.95 -8.38 -5.77
CA TRP A 70 11.28 -7.47 -4.86
C TRP A 70 10.93 -6.13 -5.51
N PHE A 71 9.84 -5.56 -5.00
CA PHE A 71 9.35 -4.26 -5.40
C PHE A 71 8.99 -3.45 -4.18
N ARG A 72 9.42 -2.18 -4.18
CA ARG A 72 9.18 -1.21 -3.14
C ARG A 72 8.50 0.02 -3.70
N VAL A 73 7.49 0.47 -2.98
CA VAL A 73 6.81 1.75 -3.18
C VAL A 73 7.08 2.63 -1.99
N GLU A 74 7.66 3.80 -2.22
CA GLU A 74 7.92 4.80 -1.18
C GLU A 74 7.06 6.04 -1.44
N LEU A 75 6.28 6.44 -0.45
CA LEU A 75 5.36 7.57 -0.50
C LEU A 75 5.76 8.60 0.55
N ALA A 76 5.84 9.87 0.15
CA ALA A 76 6.14 10.97 1.03
C ALA A 76 5.11 12.09 0.90
N GLY A 77 4.78 12.74 2.01
CA GLY A 77 3.99 13.98 1.98
C GLY A 77 4.86 15.19 1.64
N ALA A 78 4.22 16.25 1.14
CA ALA A 78 4.90 17.50 0.79
C ALA A 78 5.65 18.07 2.01
N ASN A 79 6.89 18.48 1.79
CA ASN A 79 7.82 19.01 2.78
C ASN A 79 7.98 18.11 4.03
N GLY A 80 7.87 16.80 3.85
CA GLY A 80 7.94 15.82 4.94
C GLY A 80 6.72 15.81 5.84
N ALA A 81 5.59 16.38 5.40
CA ALA A 81 4.33 16.25 6.12
C ALA A 81 3.92 14.77 6.23
N PRO A 82 3.36 14.35 7.38
CA PRO A 82 2.90 12.98 7.54
C PRO A 82 1.76 12.68 6.57
N LEU A 83 1.74 11.45 6.06
CA LEU A 83 0.66 10.97 5.21
C LEU A 83 -0.56 10.54 6.05
N GLY A 84 -1.73 10.85 5.51
CA GLY A 84 -3.04 10.37 5.97
C GLY A 84 -3.89 9.87 4.80
N VAL A 85 -5.10 9.41 5.11
CA VAL A 85 -6.11 9.05 4.10
C VAL A 85 -6.41 10.26 3.20
N GLY A 86 -6.44 10.05 1.89
CA GLY A 86 -6.69 11.09 0.89
C GLY A 86 -5.99 10.85 -0.44
N SER A 87 -6.23 11.77 -1.38
CA SER A 87 -5.62 11.76 -2.71
C SER A 87 -4.53 12.83 -2.81
N TYR A 88 -3.41 12.45 -3.41
CA TYR A 88 -2.21 13.26 -3.57
C TYR A 88 -1.91 13.36 -5.07
N THR A 89 -2.02 14.56 -5.62
CA THR A 89 -1.84 14.83 -7.05
C THR A 89 -0.67 15.78 -7.29
N GLY A 90 -0.17 15.77 -8.53
CA GLY A 90 0.97 16.61 -8.91
C GLY A 90 2.27 16.19 -8.22
N GLY A 91 2.34 14.94 -7.77
CA GLY A 91 3.54 14.41 -7.20
C GLY A 91 4.61 14.21 -8.26
N ASN A 92 5.86 14.45 -7.88
CA ASN A 92 7.02 14.13 -8.68
C ASN A 92 7.80 13.02 -7.96
N PHE A 93 9.04 12.80 -8.39
CA PHE A 93 9.99 12.05 -7.59
C PHE A 93 9.94 12.51 -6.12
N ARG A 94 9.88 11.60 -5.14
CA ARG A 94 9.86 12.00 -3.73
C ARG A 94 11.06 12.84 -3.26
N LEU A 95 12.13 12.94 -4.07
CA LEU A 95 13.26 13.83 -3.80
C LEU A 95 12.96 15.30 -4.11
N HIS A 96 11.79 15.62 -4.64
CA HIS A 96 11.24 16.97 -4.82
C HIS A 96 10.31 17.30 -3.64
N PRO A 97 10.81 17.93 -2.56
CA PRO A 97 10.06 18.09 -1.32
C PRO A 97 8.85 19.02 -1.45
N GLU A 98 8.74 19.82 -2.52
CA GLU A 98 7.66 20.79 -2.68
C GLU A 98 6.26 20.16 -2.83
N ALA A 99 6.18 18.89 -3.22
CA ALA A 99 4.94 18.15 -3.41
C ALA A 99 5.01 16.78 -2.72
N ALA A 100 3.86 16.12 -2.57
CA ALA A 100 3.85 14.71 -2.23
C ALA A 100 4.56 13.93 -3.34
N GLY A 101 5.22 12.82 -3.02
CA GLY A 101 6.05 12.16 -4.01
C GLY A 101 6.10 10.66 -3.87
N VAL A 102 6.46 10.03 -4.98
CA VAL A 102 6.57 8.58 -5.13
C VAL A 102 8.00 8.24 -5.52
N ASN A 103 8.52 7.13 -5.02
CA ASN A 103 9.69 6.46 -5.57
C ASN A 103 9.40 4.97 -5.70
N LEU A 104 9.72 4.41 -6.85
CA LEU A 104 9.55 2.99 -7.14
C LEU A 104 10.93 2.35 -7.22
N ILE A 105 11.13 1.23 -6.55
CA ILE A 105 12.38 0.48 -6.62
C ILE A 105 12.07 -0.98 -6.92
N SER A 106 12.70 -1.56 -7.94
CA SER A 106 12.60 -2.98 -8.28
C SER A 106 13.99 -3.56 -8.40
N ASP A 107 14.31 -4.59 -7.62
CA ASP A 107 15.62 -5.28 -7.67
C ASP A 107 16.84 -4.34 -7.61
N GLY A 108 16.71 -3.24 -6.86
CA GLY A 108 17.74 -2.19 -6.72
C GLY A 108 17.75 -1.11 -7.82
N LEU A 109 16.87 -1.20 -8.82
CA LEU A 109 16.67 -0.18 -9.84
C LEU A 109 15.55 0.78 -9.43
N GLY A 110 15.89 2.05 -9.25
CA GLY A 110 14.93 3.11 -8.97
C GLY A 110 14.28 3.67 -10.24
N SER A 111 13.04 4.12 -10.12
CA SER A 111 12.39 5.05 -11.06
C SER A 111 11.97 6.29 -10.31
N GLY A 112 12.45 7.44 -10.78
CA GLY A 112 12.20 8.72 -10.14
C GLY A 112 11.57 9.79 -11.03
N ASP A 113 11.67 9.65 -12.36
CA ASP A 113 11.38 10.78 -13.22
C ASP A 113 10.00 10.66 -13.86
N GLY A 114 9.07 11.45 -13.32
CA GLY A 114 7.80 11.78 -13.96
C GLY A 114 6.67 12.01 -12.97
N PRO A 115 5.51 12.48 -13.46
CA PRO A 115 4.39 12.81 -12.61
C PRO A 115 3.76 11.54 -12.03
N ALA A 116 3.44 11.63 -10.75
CA ALA A 116 2.81 10.58 -9.98
C ALA A 116 1.61 11.13 -9.21
N GLU A 117 0.64 10.25 -9.01
CA GLU A 117 -0.50 10.48 -8.14
C GLU A 117 -0.78 9.22 -7.33
N PHE A 118 -1.27 9.38 -6.12
CA PHE A 118 -1.66 8.25 -5.30
C PHE A 118 -2.86 8.59 -4.41
N THR A 119 -3.63 7.56 -4.08
CA THR A 119 -4.76 7.65 -3.15
C THR A 119 -4.57 6.63 -2.06
N ILE A 120 -4.57 7.11 -0.81
CA ILE A 120 -4.58 6.29 0.39
C ILE A 120 -6.04 6.16 0.83
N GLY A 121 -6.63 4.98 0.68
CA GLY A 121 -7.99 4.68 1.12
C GLY A 121 -8.05 4.36 2.62
N THR A 122 -7.06 3.61 3.09
CA THR A 122 -6.90 3.19 4.49
C THR A 122 -5.46 3.45 4.91
N LEU A 123 -5.26 4.03 6.09
CA LEU A 123 -3.96 4.09 6.75
C LEU A 123 -4.16 4.12 8.26
N GLU A 124 -3.93 2.96 8.87
CA GLU A 124 -4.04 2.79 10.31
C GLU A 124 -2.68 2.49 10.91
N ARG A 125 -2.51 2.92 12.16
CA ARG A 125 -1.32 2.64 12.95
C ARG A 125 -1.74 1.98 14.25
N ASP A 126 -1.00 0.96 14.66
CA ASP A 126 -1.15 0.36 15.97
C ASP A 126 -0.94 1.43 17.05
N PRO A 127 -1.90 1.61 17.97
CA PRO A 127 -1.87 2.72 18.92
C PRO A 127 -0.77 2.60 19.98
N VAL A 128 -0.15 1.42 20.12
CA VAL A 128 0.89 1.16 21.13
C VAL A 128 2.28 1.38 20.54
N THR A 129 2.52 0.89 19.34
CA THR A 129 3.82 0.87 18.68
C THR A 129 3.99 1.93 17.62
N GLY A 130 2.88 2.52 17.15
CA GLY A 130 2.85 3.48 16.04
C GLY A 130 3.15 2.86 14.67
N ARG A 131 3.28 1.53 14.58
CA ARG A 131 3.54 0.82 13.32
C ARG A 131 2.30 0.80 12.45
N VAL A 132 2.50 0.80 11.13
CA VAL A 132 1.39 0.61 10.19
C VAL A 132 0.73 -0.74 10.47
N SER A 133 -0.58 -0.74 10.67
CA SER A 133 -1.38 -1.94 10.93
C SER A 133 -2.35 -2.26 9.80
N ALA A 134 -2.74 -1.26 9.01
CA ALA A 134 -3.52 -1.44 7.79
C ALA A 134 -3.18 -0.34 6.77
N LEU A 135 -3.15 -0.70 5.49
CA LEU A 135 -2.92 0.23 4.39
C LEU A 135 -3.61 -0.25 3.11
N ASP A 136 -4.37 0.64 2.50
CA ASP A 136 -4.87 0.50 1.13
C ASP A 136 -4.38 1.69 0.31
N VAL A 137 -3.61 1.42 -0.74
CA VAL A 137 -3.09 2.49 -1.60
C VAL A 137 -3.10 2.11 -3.08
N GLU A 138 -3.53 3.07 -3.89
CA GLU A 138 -3.41 3.03 -5.34
C GLU A 138 -2.42 4.11 -5.78
N VAL A 139 -1.51 3.77 -6.69
CA VAL A 139 -0.51 4.69 -7.24
C VAL A 139 -0.54 4.62 -8.76
N THR A 140 -0.45 5.77 -9.41
CA THR A 140 -0.17 5.90 -10.84
C THR A 140 1.10 6.71 -11.00
N VAL A 141 2.05 6.20 -11.78
CA VAL A 141 3.27 6.91 -12.19
C VAL A 141 3.34 6.94 -13.70
N HIS A 142 3.70 8.08 -14.28
CA HIS A 142 4.06 8.17 -15.69
C HIS A 142 5.55 8.44 -15.83
N ASN A 143 6.24 7.68 -16.67
CA ASN A 143 7.67 7.84 -16.85
C ASN A 143 8.01 8.93 -17.88
N GLY A 144 8.88 9.86 -17.49
CA GLY A 144 9.49 10.88 -18.33
C GLY A 144 8.58 12.05 -18.72
N SER A 145 7.25 11.87 -18.78
CA SER A 145 6.30 12.96 -19.06
C SER A 145 4.88 12.60 -18.61
N PRO A 146 3.94 13.57 -18.50
CA PRO A 146 2.53 13.32 -18.17
C PRO A 146 1.78 12.39 -19.13
N THR A 147 2.31 12.17 -20.34
CA THR A 147 1.75 11.25 -21.34
C THR A 147 2.70 10.09 -21.65
N GLY A 148 3.72 9.88 -20.80
CA GLY A 148 4.67 8.80 -20.96
C GLY A 148 4.11 7.46 -20.48
N PRO A 149 4.88 6.37 -20.66
CA PRO A 149 4.50 5.04 -20.23
C PRO A 149 4.07 5.01 -18.76
N ARG A 150 2.93 4.38 -18.49
CA ARG A 150 2.26 4.35 -17.20
C ARG A 150 2.59 3.10 -16.39
N ILE A 151 2.68 3.25 -15.07
CA ILE A 151 2.69 2.16 -14.09
C ILE A 151 1.51 2.37 -13.14
N ASP A 152 0.64 1.38 -13.07
CA ASP A 152 -0.45 1.26 -12.10
C ASP A 152 -0.03 0.32 -10.99
N ILE A 153 -0.16 0.75 -9.74
CA ILE A 153 0.21 -0.03 -8.55
C ILE A 153 -0.96 -0.06 -7.59
N ARG A 154 -1.16 -1.21 -6.97
CA ARG A 154 -2.11 -1.40 -5.88
C ARG A 154 -1.45 -2.16 -4.75
N ALA A 155 -1.70 -1.72 -3.53
CA ALA A 155 -1.32 -2.44 -2.33
C ALA A 155 -2.49 -2.51 -1.34
N HIS A 156 -2.63 -3.69 -0.76
CA HIS A 156 -3.46 -3.97 0.39
C HIS A 156 -2.56 -4.59 1.46
N TYR A 157 -2.61 -4.09 2.68
CA TYR A 157 -1.83 -4.61 3.79
C TYR A 157 -2.67 -4.64 5.06
N GLU A 158 -2.62 -5.77 5.75
CA GLU A 158 -3.21 -6.00 7.07
C GLU A 158 -2.23 -6.84 7.92
N ALA A 159 -1.91 -6.36 9.14
CA ALA A 159 -0.86 -6.90 10.02
C ALA A 159 -1.38 -7.81 11.15
#